data_AF-A0A2J8U0I6-F1
#
_entry.id   AF-A0A2J8U0I6-F1
#
_cell.length_a   1.000
_cell.length_b   1.000
_cell.length_c   1.000
_cell.angle_alpha   90.00
_cell.angle_beta   90.00
_cell.angle_gamma   90.00
#
_symmetry.space_group_name_H-M   'P 1'
#
loop_
_entity.id
_entity.type
_entity.pdbx_description
1 polymer ?
#
loop_
_entity_poly.entity_id
_entity_poly.type
_entity_poly.pdbx_seq_one_letter_code
_entity_poly.pdbx_strand_id
1 'polypeptide(L)'
;MLAARRLLGWSLPARVSVRFSGDTTAPKKTSFGSLKDEDRIFTNLLKGALSRGDWYKTKEILLKGPDWILGEIKTSGLRGRGGAGFPTGLKWSFMNKPSDGRPKYLVVNADEGEPGTCKDREIIRHDPHKLVEGCLVGGRAMGARAAYIYIRGEFYNEASNLQVAIREAYEAGLIGKN
;
A
#
# COMPACT_ATOMS: atom_id res chain seq x y z
N MET A 1 12.69 -27.56 -65.71
CA MET A 1 12.58 -29.04 -65.79
C MET A 1 13.31 -29.61 -64.58
N LEU A 2 12.68 -30.56 -63.89
CA LEU A 2 13.01 -31.19 -62.59
C LEU A 2 14.49 -31.26 -62.16
N ALA A 3 14.72 -31.00 -60.86
CA ALA A 3 15.52 -31.89 -60.01
C ALA A 3 15.15 -31.71 -58.52
N ALA A 4 14.42 -32.67 -57.98
CA ALA A 4 14.13 -32.82 -56.56
C ALA A 4 15.26 -33.59 -55.86
N ARG A 5 15.63 -33.21 -54.62
CA ARG A 5 15.94 -34.15 -53.52
C ARG A 5 16.28 -33.45 -52.19
N ARG A 6 15.63 -33.97 -51.15
CA ARG A 6 16.06 -34.07 -49.72
C ARG A 6 16.17 -32.79 -48.90
N LEU A 7 15.13 -32.53 -48.11
CA LEU A 7 15.32 -32.05 -46.74
C LEU A 7 14.63 -33.01 -45.76
N LEU A 8 15.44 -33.45 -44.81
CA LEU A 8 15.15 -34.39 -43.74
C LEU A 8 14.29 -33.74 -42.64
N GLY A 9 13.62 -34.59 -41.87
CA GLY A 9 12.58 -34.25 -40.91
C GLY A 9 12.93 -33.16 -39.90
N TRP A 10 11.99 -32.22 -39.75
CA TRP A 10 11.77 -31.49 -38.52
C TRP A 10 10.49 -32.00 -37.88
N SER A 11 10.65 -32.80 -36.83
CA SER A 11 9.59 -33.10 -35.88
C SER A 11 9.21 -31.80 -35.13
N LEU A 12 7.94 -31.42 -35.18
CA LEU A 12 7.38 -30.37 -34.31
C LEU A 12 7.60 -30.75 -32.83
N PRO A 13 8.12 -29.86 -31.96
CA PRO A 13 8.19 -30.15 -30.55
C PRO A 13 6.77 -30.28 -29.96
N ALA A 14 6.57 -31.33 -29.16
CA ALA A 14 5.31 -31.63 -28.50
C ALA A 14 4.77 -30.42 -27.73
N ARG A 15 3.46 -30.14 -27.86
CA ARG A 15 2.74 -29.17 -27.02
C ARG A 15 2.97 -29.52 -25.55
N VAL A 16 3.69 -28.66 -24.83
CA VAL A 16 3.71 -28.67 -23.37
C VAL A 16 2.33 -28.22 -22.89
N SER A 17 1.48 -29.16 -22.48
CA SER A 17 0.25 -28.82 -21.78
C SER A 17 0.60 -28.37 -20.37
N VAL A 18 0.53 -27.07 -20.09
CA VAL A 18 0.56 -26.56 -18.72
C VAL A 18 -0.74 -26.99 -18.06
N ARG A 19 -0.71 -28.07 -17.27
CA ARG A 19 -1.84 -28.43 -16.40
C ARG A 19 -1.84 -27.45 -15.23
N PHE A 20 -2.70 -26.44 -15.27
CA PHE A 20 -3.10 -25.71 -14.08
C PHE A 20 -3.91 -26.66 -13.19
N SER A 21 -3.27 -27.26 -12.19
CA SER A 21 -3.99 -27.83 -11.05
C SER A 21 -4.41 -26.67 -10.14
N GLY A 22 -5.41 -25.92 -10.59
CA GLY A 22 -6.10 -24.96 -9.74
C GLY A 22 -6.98 -25.75 -8.78
N ASP A 23 -6.67 -25.67 -7.49
CA ASP A 23 -7.65 -25.97 -6.45
C ASP A 23 -8.77 -24.92 -6.57
N THR A 24 -9.82 -25.26 -7.34
CA THR A 24 -10.98 -24.39 -7.55
C THR A 24 -11.92 -24.52 -6.36
N THR A 25 -11.48 -24.15 -5.18
CA THR A 25 -12.40 -23.89 -4.09
C THR A 25 -13.16 -22.60 -4.42
N ALA A 26 -14.45 -22.73 -4.69
CA ALA A 26 -15.32 -21.59 -4.89
C ALA A 26 -15.19 -20.64 -3.67
N PRO A 27 -15.14 -19.32 -3.87
CA PRO A 27 -15.02 -18.38 -2.76
C PRO A 27 -16.17 -18.62 -1.78
N LYS A 28 -15.85 -18.90 -0.51
CA LYS A 28 -16.82 -19.21 0.57
C LYS A 28 -17.86 -18.10 0.79
N LYS A 29 -17.61 -16.89 0.29
CA LYS A 29 -18.50 -15.73 0.38
C LYS A 29 -18.95 -15.34 -1.03
N THR A 30 -20.25 -15.49 -1.29
CA THR A 30 -20.90 -15.20 -2.57
C THR A 30 -21.66 -13.87 -2.57
N SER A 31 -21.84 -13.25 -1.39
CA SER A 31 -22.49 -11.96 -1.19
C SER A 31 -21.52 -10.98 -0.52
N PHE A 32 -21.41 -9.76 -1.06
CA PHE A 32 -20.54 -8.69 -0.57
C PHE A 32 -21.40 -7.48 -0.17
N GLY A 33 -21.11 -6.87 0.98
CA GLY A 33 -21.91 -5.79 1.55
C GLY A 33 -22.02 -5.88 3.08
N SER A 34 -22.83 -4.99 3.67
CA SER A 34 -23.13 -4.89 5.12
C SER A 34 -21.89 -4.87 6.03
N LEU A 35 -20.98 -3.91 5.76
CA LEU A 35 -19.81 -3.68 6.60
C LEU A 35 -20.24 -3.23 8.00
N LYS A 36 -19.85 -3.99 9.02
CA LYS A 36 -20.12 -3.64 10.42
C LYS A 36 -19.28 -2.43 10.81
N ASP A 37 -19.77 -1.67 11.79
CA ASP A 37 -19.06 -0.48 12.27
C ASP A 37 -17.70 -0.81 12.91
N GLU A 38 -17.56 -2.01 13.49
CA GLU A 38 -16.29 -2.53 14.01
C GLU A 38 -15.19 -2.68 12.95
N ASP A 39 -15.57 -2.77 11.67
CA ASP A 39 -14.64 -2.87 10.53
C ASP A 39 -14.35 -1.49 9.88
N ARG A 40 -14.89 -0.40 10.45
CA ARG A 40 -14.71 0.97 9.92
C ARG A 40 -13.51 1.67 10.55
N ILE A 41 -12.96 2.62 9.80
CA ILE A 41 -11.66 3.21 10.07
C ILE A 41 -11.78 4.75 10.12
N PHE A 42 -12.57 5.38 11.02
CA PHE A 42 -12.68 6.86 11.01
C PHE A 42 -12.87 7.63 12.36
N THR A 43 -12.08 8.69 12.65
CA THR A 43 -12.33 10.00 13.37
C THR A 43 -11.05 10.75 13.90
N ASN A 44 -11.15 11.98 14.44
CA ASN A 44 -10.16 13.04 14.11
C ASN A 44 -9.38 13.79 15.22
N LEU A 45 -8.74 13.12 16.18
CA LEU A 45 -7.84 13.75 17.18
C LEU A 45 -6.80 12.75 17.66
N LEU A 46 -5.59 13.12 18.12
CA LEU A 46 -4.60 12.14 18.64
C LEU A 46 -5.16 11.30 19.79
N LYS A 47 -5.83 11.93 20.76
CA LYS A 47 -6.51 11.20 21.85
C LYS A 47 -7.62 10.28 21.31
N GLY A 48 -8.34 10.75 20.29
CA GLY A 48 -9.33 9.93 19.57
C GLY A 48 -8.67 8.75 18.85
N ALA A 49 -7.53 8.98 18.21
CA ALA A 49 -6.74 8.01 17.47
C ALA A 49 -6.27 6.89 18.38
N LEU A 50 -5.62 7.24 19.48
CA LEU A 50 -5.21 6.30 20.51
C LEU A 50 -6.41 5.51 21.08
N SER A 51 -7.55 6.16 21.33
CA SER A 51 -8.74 5.49 21.86
C SER A 51 -9.36 4.46 20.91
N ARG A 52 -9.10 4.57 19.61
CA ARG A 52 -9.61 3.65 18.56
C ARG A 52 -8.59 2.60 18.13
N GLY A 53 -7.39 2.64 18.71
CA GLY A 53 -6.31 1.71 18.39
C GLY A 53 -5.38 2.17 17.25
N ASP A 54 -5.48 3.41 16.80
CA ASP A 54 -4.41 4.01 15.98
C ASP A 54 -3.16 4.14 16.88
N TRP A 55 -1.97 3.96 16.30
CA TRP A 55 -0.70 3.85 17.05
C TRP A 55 -0.57 2.65 18.00
N TYR A 56 -1.49 1.68 17.93
CA TYR A 56 -1.43 0.49 18.78
C TYR A 56 -0.40 -0.52 18.24
N LYS A 57 0.55 -0.88 19.10
CA LYS A 57 1.64 -1.83 18.79
C LYS A 57 2.47 -1.46 17.56
N THR A 58 2.48 -0.19 17.16
CA THR A 58 3.24 0.28 15.99
C THR A 58 4.73 0.02 16.17
N LYS A 59 5.26 0.22 17.37
CA LYS A 59 6.67 -0.06 17.68
C LYS A 59 7.03 -1.52 17.40
N GLU A 60 6.20 -2.46 17.85
CA GLU A 60 6.38 -3.89 17.64
C GLU A 60 6.30 -4.25 16.17
N ILE A 61 5.38 -3.65 15.41
CA ILE A 61 5.29 -3.80 13.95
C ILE A 61 6.60 -3.36 13.28
N LEU A 62 7.15 -2.21 13.67
CA LEU A 62 8.40 -1.68 13.10
C LEU A 62 9.63 -2.55 13.41
N LEU A 63 9.63 -3.21 14.57
CA LEU A 63 10.71 -4.10 15.01
C LEU A 63 10.70 -5.46 14.32
N LYS A 64 9.54 -5.95 13.85
CA LYS A 64 9.45 -7.19 13.05
C LYS A 64 10.17 -7.10 11.70
N GLY A 65 10.49 -5.89 11.26
CA GLY A 65 11.33 -5.64 10.09
C GLY A 65 10.58 -5.57 8.76
N PRO A 66 11.26 -5.13 7.68
CA PRO A 66 10.63 -4.85 6.40
C PRO A 66 9.99 -6.07 5.74
N ASP A 67 10.65 -7.21 5.80
CA ASP A 67 10.20 -8.44 5.13
C ASP A 67 8.89 -8.96 5.72
N TRP A 68 8.74 -8.89 7.04
CA TRP A 68 7.48 -9.26 7.70
C TRP A 68 6.33 -8.35 7.27
N ILE A 69 6.53 -7.02 7.29
CA ILE A 69 5.51 -6.05 6.88
C ILE A 69 5.13 -6.27 5.40
N LEU A 70 6.11 -6.45 4.52
CA LEU A 70 5.86 -6.73 3.10
C LEU A 70 5.10 -8.05 2.89
N GLY A 71 5.41 -9.07 3.69
CA GLY A 71 4.70 -10.35 3.71
C GLY A 71 3.22 -10.18 4.04
N GLU A 72 2.91 -9.51 5.16
CA GLU A 72 1.53 -9.23 5.57
C GLU A 72 0.75 -8.44 4.51
N ILE A 73 1.35 -7.42 3.90
CA ILE A 73 0.69 -6.65 2.83
C ILE A 73 0.43 -7.50 1.58
N LYS A 74 1.33 -8.42 1.23
CA LYS A 74 1.10 -9.37 0.12
C LYS A 74 -0.03 -10.34 0.46
N THR A 75 -0.04 -10.90 1.68
CA THR A 75 -1.08 -11.82 2.17
C THR A 75 -2.45 -11.16 2.24
N SER A 76 -2.51 -9.87 2.60
CA SER A 76 -3.77 -9.11 2.66
C SER A 76 -4.49 -8.98 1.30
N GLY A 77 -3.79 -9.24 0.18
CA GLY A 77 -4.35 -9.05 -1.14
C GLY A 77 -4.61 -7.58 -1.49
N LEU A 78 -4.00 -6.63 -0.77
CA LEU A 78 -4.22 -5.20 -0.98
C LEU A 78 -3.81 -4.78 -2.40
N ARG A 79 -4.76 -4.14 -3.09
CA ARG A 79 -4.58 -3.55 -4.42
C ARG A 79 -4.61 -2.03 -4.33
N GLY A 80 -3.89 -1.37 -5.23
CA GLY A 80 -3.79 0.08 -5.29
C GLY A 80 -5.17 0.75 -5.37
N ARG A 81 -5.40 1.73 -4.49
CA ARG A 81 -6.68 2.44 -4.35
C ARG A 81 -6.82 3.71 -5.20
N GLY A 82 -5.83 3.99 -6.05
CA GLY A 82 -5.85 5.09 -7.02
C GLY A 82 -6.33 4.67 -8.42
N GLY A 83 -7.24 3.70 -8.52
CA GLY A 83 -7.85 3.27 -9.80
C GLY A 83 -7.15 2.12 -10.52
N ALA A 84 -5.81 2.11 -10.64
CA ALA A 84 -5.09 1.09 -11.43
C ALA A 84 -5.13 -0.34 -10.84
N GLY A 85 -5.46 -0.49 -9.54
CA GLY A 85 -5.62 -1.80 -8.91
C GLY A 85 -4.37 -2.69 -8.91
N PHE A 86 -3.17 -2.12 -9.01
CA PHE A 86 -1.91 -2.89 -8.97
C PHE A 86 -1.66 -3.45 -7.56
N PRO A 87 -1.17 -4.69 -7.38
CA PRO A 87 -0.92 -5.26 -6.05
C PRO A 87 0.09 -4.44 -5.24
N THR A 88 -0.34 -3.89 -4.10
CA THR A 88 0.45 -2.95 -3.29
C THR A 88 1.71 -3.61 -2.72
N GLY A 89 1.58 -4.84 -2.20
CA GLY A 89 2.71 -5.58 -1.64
C GLY A 89 3.78 -5.93 -2.68
N LEU A 90 3.38 -6.18 -3.93
CA LEU A 90 4.33 -6.39 -5.03
C LEU A 90 5.04 -5.08 -5.37
N LYS A 91 4.30 -3.97 -5.47
CA LYS A 91 4.87 -2.64 -5.75
C LYS A 91 5.92 -2.24 -4.72
N TRP A 92 5.61 -2.41 -3.43
CA TRP A 92 6.53 -2.07 -2.35
C TRP A 92 7.77 -2.95 -2.33
N SER A 93 7.65 -4.22 -2.73
CA SER A 93 8.79 -5.14 -2.77
C SER A 93 9.88 -4.74 -3.77
N PHE A 94 9.57 -3.91 -4.76
CA PHE A 94 10.59 -3.37 -5.68
C PHE A 94 11.62 -2.47 -4.99
N MET A 95 11.26 -1.90 -3.84
CA MET A 95 12.13 -1.03 -3.04
C MET A 95 13.02 -1.81 -2.06
N ASN A 96 12.79 -3.12 -1.87
CA ASN A 96 13.58 -3.99 -1.00
C ASN A 96 14.92 -4.42 -1.65
N LYS A 97 15.59 -3.46 -2.29
CA LYS A 97 16.93 -3.62 -2.87
C LYS A 97 17.95 -3.06 -1.88
N PRO A 98 19.19 -3.60 -1.86
CA PRO A 98 20.27 -3.01 -1.09
C PRO A 98 20.42 -1.52 -1.45
N SER A 99 20.77 -0.71 -0.45
CA SER A 99 20.97 0.72 -0.66
C SER A 99 22.18 0.92 -1.57
N ASP A 100 22.01 1.75 -2.59
CA ASP A 100 23.06 2.19 -3.51
C ASP A 100 23.74 3.49 -3.02
N GLY A 101 23.55 3.84 -1.75
CA GLY A 101 24.01 5.09 -1.15
C GLY A 101 23.01 6.24 -1.30
N ARG A 102 21.96 6.10 -2.12
CA ARG A 102 20.93 7.13 -2.27
C ARG A 102 19.83 6.96 -1.22
N PRO A 103 19.27 8.07 -0.71
CA PRO A 103 18.11 7.99 0.17
C PRO A 103 16.88 7.49 -0.61
N LYS A 104 16.09 6.65 0.04
CA LYS A 104 14.77 6.22 -0.46
C LYS A 104 13.69 7.09 0.13
N TYR A 105 12.60 7.28 -0.60
CA TYR A 105 11.48 8.12 -0.16
C TYR A 105 10.15 7.42 -0.40
N LEU A 106 9.21 7.64 0.52
CA LEU A 106 7.79 7.34 0.31
C LEU A 106 7.13 8.62 -0.19
N VAL A 107 6.35 8.51 -1.27
CA VAL A 107 5.51 9.61 -1.75
C VAL A 107 4.06 9.16 -1.68
N VAL A 108 3.26 9.91 -0.94
CA VAL A 108 1.81 9.72 -0.80
C VAL A 108 1.13 10.70 -1.74
N ASN A 109 0.33 10.16 -2.66
CA ASN A 109 -0.50 10.95 -3.57
C ASN A 109 -1.82 11.27 -2.87
N ALA A 110 -2.04 12.56 -2.56
CA ALA A 110 -3.26 13.11 -1.98
C ALA A 110 -3.78 14.30 -2.82
N ASP A 111 -3.64 14.21 -4.15
CA ASP A 111 -4.15 15.22 -5.09
C ASP A 111 -5.69 15.23 -5.18
N GLU A 112 -6.31 14.05 -5.25
CA GLU A 112 -7.76 13.87 -5.43
C GLU A 112 -8.39 14.81 -6.49
N GLY A 113 -7.73 14.97 -7.64
CA GLY A 113 -8.23 15.80 -8.74
C GLY A 113 -9.35 15.17 -9.58
N GLU A 114 -9.64 13.88 -9.39
CA GLU A 114 -10.57 13.12 -10.23
C GLU A 114 -12.05 13.51 -9.95
N PRO A 115 -12.84 13.91 -10.97
CA PRO A 115 -14.24 14.25 -10.78
C PRO A 115 -15.03 13.11 -10.13
N GLY A 116 -15.75 13.43 -9.04
CA GLY A 116 -16.53 12.45 -8.28
C GLY A 116 -15.78 11.73 -7.16
N THR A 117 -14.49 12.01 -6.98
CA THR A 117 -13.69 11.43 -5.88
C THR A 117 -13.59 12.41 -4.72
N CYS A 118 -14.01 12.00 -3.53
CA CYS A 118 -13.92 12.79 -2.29
C CYS A 118 -13.48 11.97 -1.07
N LYS A 119 -13.07 10.72 -1.28
CA LYS A 119 -12.67 9.76 -0.26
C LYS A 119 -11.38 10.14 0.48
N ASP A 120 -10.38 10.65 -0.23
CA ASP A 120 -9.05 10.94 0.32
C ASP A 120 -9.11 12.23 1.14
N ARG A 121 -9.88 13.22 0.71
CA ARG A 121 -10.21 14.42 1.49
C ARG A 121 -10.82 14.08 2.83
N GLU A 122 -11.77 13.15 2.90
CA GLU A 122 -12.37 12.75 4.18
C GLU A 122 -11.37 12.02 5.08
N ILE A 123 -10.47 11.19 4.52
CA ILE A 123 -9.39 10.54 5.31
C ILE A 123 -8.43 11.59 5.89
N ILE A 124 -7.99 12.56 5.10
CA ILE A 124 -7.05 13.58 5.58
C ILE A 124 -7.75 14.51 6.56
N ARG A 125 -9.01 14.86 6.28
CA ARG A 125 -9.79 15.71 7.15
C ARG A 125 -10.05 15.03 8.47
N HIS A 126 -10.48 13.77 8.49
CA HIS A 126 -11.00 13.09 9.67
C HIS A 126 -10.06 12.07 10.32
N ASP A 127 -9.02 11.59 9.65
CA ASP A 127 -8.10 10.56 10.17
C ASP A 127 -6.63 10.80 9.79
N PRO A 128 -6.08 12.00 10.04
CA PRO A 128 -4.73 12.34 9.65
C PRO A 128 -3.68 11.46 10.35
N HIS A 129 -3.91 11.09 11.62
CA HIS A 129 -3.01 10.23 12.40
C HIS A 129 -2.83 8.85 11.77
N LYS A 130 -3.89 8.30 11.18
CA LYS A 130 -3.84 7.00 10.51
C LYS A 130 -3.04 7.07 9.22
N LEU A 131 -3.15 8.17 8.48
CA LEU A 131 -2.32 8.41 7.31
C LEU A 131 -0.84 8.50 7.71
N VAL A 132 -0.54 9.22 8.78
CA VAL A 132 0.83 9.38 9.31
C VAL A 132 1.40 8.03 9.79
N GLU A 133 0.63 7.24 10.53
CA GLU A 133 1.03 5.89 10.93
C GLU A 133 1.28 4.99 9.71
N GLY A 134 0.39 5.04 8.70
CA GLY A 134 0.57 4.35 7.43
C GLY A 134 1.85 4.77 6.71
N CYS A 135 2.23 6.06 6.78
CA CYS A 135 3.49 6.56 6.25
C CYS A 135 4.69 5.98 6.99
N LEU A 136 4.60 5.83 8.32
CA LEU A 136 5.67 5.26 9.13
C LEU A 136 5.86 3.76 8.83
N VAL A 137 4.77 2.99 8.80
CA VAL A 137 4.79 1.54 8.51
C VAL A 137 5.23 1.29 7.06
N GLY A 138 4.65 1.99 6.08
CA GLY A 138 5.03 1.88 4.68
C GLY A 138 6.47 2.36 4.41
N GLY A 139 6.87 3.44 5.07
CA GLY A 139 8.24 3.94 5.03
C GLY A 139 9.23 2.92 5.58
N ARG A 140 8.93 2.29 6.72
CA ARG A 140 9.74 1.22 7.30
C ARG A 140 9.85 -0.01 6.40
N ALA A 141 8.74 -0.42 5.78
CA ALA A 141 8.70 -1.55 4.86
C ALA A 141 9.58 -1.36 3.62
N MET A 142 9.77 -0.11 3.18
CA MET A 142 10.59 0.22 2.00
C MET A 142 11.99 0.75 2.36
N GLY A 143 12.28 0.95 3.66
CA GLY A 143 13.50 1.60 4.12
C GLY A 143 13.60 3.07 3.67
N ALA A 144 12.46 3.78 3.61
CA ALA A 144 12.40 5.19 3.26
C ALA A 144 12.98 6.07 4.38
N ARG A 145 13.76 7.08 3.99
CA ARG A 145 14.30 8.11 4.90
C ARG A 145 13.23 9.11 5.33
N ALA A 146 12.33 9.45 4.42
CA ALA A 146 11.25 10.41 4.66
C ALA A 146 10.01 10.03 3.84
N ALA A 147 8.86 10.53 4.29
CA ALA A 147 7.59 10.47 3.59
C ALA A 147 7.17 11.88 3.16
N TYR A 148 6.86 12.04 1.88
CA TYR A 148 6.31 13.27 1.32
C TYR A 148 4.85 13.05 0.95
N ILE A 149 3.96 13.87 1.50
CA ILE A 149 2.53 13.82 1.22
C ILE A 149 2.21 15.00 0.31
N TYR A 150 1.90 14.71 -0.96
CA TYR A 150 1.51 15.72 -1.92
C TYR A 150 0.01 15.98 -1.79
N ILE A 151 -0.35 17.15 -1.27
CA ILE A 151 -1.73 17.61 -1.12
C ILE A 151 -1.98 18.71 -2.14
N ARG A 152 -3.15 18.66 -2.77
CA ARG A 152 -3.62 19.67 -3.72
C ARG A 152 -3.80 21.04 -3.07
N GLY A 153 -3.54 22.11 -3.81
CA GLY A 153 -3.62 23.49 -3.29
C GLY A 153 -5.01 23.88 -2.77
N GLU A 154 -6.07 23.34 -3.36
CA GLU A 154 -7.46 23.55 -2.97
C GLU A 154 -7.80 22.98 -1.58
N PHE A 155 -7.00 22.03 -1.08
CA PHE A 155 -7.18 21.38 0.22
C PHE A 155 -6.33 22.05 1.30
N TYR A 156 -6.29 23.38 1.32
CA TYR A 156 -5.48 24.15 2.26
C TYR A 156 -5.82 23.84 3.73
N ASN A 157 -7.11 23.78 4.07
CA ASN A 157 -7.56 23.51 5.43
C ASN A 157 -7.21 22.07 5.86
N GLU A 158 -7.40 21.10 4.98
CA GLU A 158 -7.04 19.70 5.22
C GLU A 158 -5.51 19.54 5.35
N ALA A 159 -4.72 20.25 4.56
CA ALA A 159 -3.27 20.29 4.71
C ALA A 159 -2.85 20.90 6.07
N SER A 160 -3.49 21.99 6.49
CA SER A 160 -3.25 22.61 7.80
C SER A 160 -3.58 21.65 8.94
N ASN A 161 -4.72 20.96 8.87
CA ASN A 161 -5.13 19.96 9.87
C ASN A 161 -4.14 18.78 9.92
N LEU A 162 -3.70 18.29 8.76
CA LEU A 162 -2.69 17.25 8.70
C LEU A 162 -1.37 17.71 9.32
N GLN A 163 -0.95 18.96 9.09
CA GLN A 163 0.27 19.50 9.71
C GLN A 163 0.16 19.59 11.24
N VAL A 164 -1.02 19.90 11.78
CA VAL A 164 -1.27 19.84 13.23
C VAL A 164 -1.10 18.41 13.73
N ALA A 165 -1.70 17.42 13.08
CA ALA A 165 -1.56 16.01 13.47
C ALA A 165 -0.12 15.50 13.35
N ILE A 166 0.63 15.92 12.31
CA ILE A 166 2.05 15.63 12.15
C ILE A 166 2.84 16.23 13.33
N ARG A 167 2.58 17.49 13.69
CA ARG A 167 3.23 18.13 14.84
C ARG A 167 2.93 17.39 16.14
N GLU A 168 1.68 17.01 16.39
CA GLU A 168 1.29 16.20 17.55
C GLU A 168 2.07 14.87 17.58
N ALA A 169 2.25 14.21 16.43
CA ALA A 169 3.01 12.98 16.35
C ALA A 169 4.53 13.18 16.60
N TYR A 170 5.10 14.32 16.20
CA TYR A 170 6.48 14.70 16.54
C TYR A 170 6.63 15.00 18.03
N GLU A 171 5.72 15.79 18.61
CA GLU A 171 5.72 16.15 20.03
C GLU A 171 5.57 14.92 20.94
N ALA A 172 4.79 13.93 20.49
CA ALA A 172 4.61 12.65 21.18
C ALA A 172 5.76 11.64 20.94
N GLY A 173 6.77 11.97 20.13
CA GLY A 173 7.89 11.06 19.81
C GLY A 173 7.48 9.83 18.99
N LEU A 174 6.34 9.87 18.30
CA LEU A 174 5.84 8.79 17.44
C LEU A 174 6.56 8.77 16.08
N ILE A 175 6.97 9.95 15.62
CA ILE A 175 7.76 10.17 14.40
C ILE A 175 8.92 11.12 14.70
N GLY A 176 9.91 11.13 13.80
CA GLY A 176 11.11 11.96 13.94
C GLY A 176 12.31 11.17 14.45
N LYS A 177 13.22 11.86 15.14
CA LYS A 177 14.44 11.26 15.65
C LYS A 177 14.16 10.56 16.98
N ASN A 178 14.31 9.24 16.98
CA ASN A 178 14.43 8.40 18.19
C ASN A 178 15.89 8.36 18.62
#